data_AF-A0A699T1K9-F1
#
_entry.id   AF-A0A699T1K9-F1
#
_cell.length_a   1.000
_cell.length_b   1.000
_cell.length_c   1.000
_cell.angle_alpha   90.00
_cell.angle_beta   90.00
_cell.angle_gamma   90.00
#
_symmetry.space_group_name_H-M   'P 1'
#
loop_
_entity.id
_entity.type
_entity.pdbx_description
1 polymer ?
#
loop_
_entity_poly.entity_id
_entity_poly.type
_entity_poly.pdbx_seq_one_letter_code
_entity_poly.pdbx_strand_id
1 'polypeptide(L)'
;MPNVKSSILYPSRRDNERRRDQANEQIEKFYEIFTDMSFEISFTDALILMPKFDSTLKALIGNKEKLSEMARTPMNEHCSTVILNKLP
;
A
#
# COMPACT_ATOMS: atom_id res chain seq x y z
N MET A 1 15.01 15.52 -21.54
CA MET A 1 14.88 16.66 -20.60
C MET A 1 15.33 16.19 -19.23
N PRO A 2 16.26 16.89 -18.55
CA PRO A 2 16.70 16.49 -17.21
C PRO A 2 15.58 16.78 -16.22
N ASN A 3 15.26 15.78 -15.38
CA ASN A 3 14.22 15.83 -14.36
C ASN A 3 14.65 16.83 -13.27
N VAL A 4 14.13 18.07 -13.33
CA VAL A 4 14.28 19.07 -12.27
C VAL A 4 13.40 18.61 -11.10
N LYS A 5 14.01 17.88 -10.16
CA LYS A 5 13.41 17.63 -8.85
C LYS A 5 13.14 18.99 -8.22
N SER A 6 11.87 19.36 -8.10
CA SER A 6 11.47 20.54 -7.32
C SER A 6 11.93 20.31 -5.88
N SER A 7 12.94 21.04 -5.44
CA SER A 7 13.49 21.01 -4.07
C SER A 7 12.52 21.58 -3.02
N ILE A 8 11.38 22.11 -3.46
CA ILE A 8 10.32 22.63 -2.60
C ILE A 8 9.31 21.51 -2.35
N LEU A 9 9.50 20.76 -1.27
CA LEU A 9 8.51 19.82 -0.80
C LEU A 9 7.33 20.62 -0.22
N TYR A 10 6.15 20.51 -0.84
CA TYR A 10 4.91 21.08 -0.30
C TYR A 10 4.78 20.73 1.19
N PRO A 11 4.35 21.66 2.07
CA PRO A 11 4.22 21.38 3.50
C PRO A 11 3.43 20.10 3.79
N SER A 12 2.34 19.88 3.06
CA SER A 12 1.55 18.65 3.14
C SER A 12 2.34 17.37 2.80
N ARG A 13 3.27 17.41 1.85
CA ARG A 13 4.13 16.25 1.55
C ARG A 13 5.10 15.95 2.70
N ARG A 14 5.65 16.98 3.36
CA ARG A 14 6.47 16.79 4.58
C ARG A 14 5.65 16.16 5.71
N ASP A 15 4.42 16.62 5.92
CA ASP A 15 3.56 16.07 6.97
C ASP A 15 3.21 14.61 6.70
N ASN A 16 2.97 14.24 5.45
CA ASN A 16 2.67 12.85 5.07
C ASN A 16 3.88 11.94 5.26
N GLU A 17 5.08 12.41 4.93
CA GLU A 17 6.34 11.69 5.13
C GLU A 17 6.60 11.45 6.62
N ARG A 18 6.46 12.50 7.45
CA ARG A 18 6.60 12.38 8.90
C ARG A 18 5.62 11.37 9.52
N ARG A 19 4.37 11.32 9.03
CA ARG A 19 3.38 10.31 9.47
C ARG A 19 3.77 8.89 9.07
N ARG A 20 4.36 8.72 7.88
CA ARG A 20 4.87 7.41 7.42
C ARG A 20 6.04 6.97 8.27
N ASP A 21 6.98 7.86 8.55
CA ASP A 21 8.14 7.56 9.39
C ASP A 21 7.70 7.15 10.80
N GLN A 22 6.72 7.84 11.38
CA GLN A 22 6.12 7.47 12.67
C GLN A 22 5.44 6.09 12.63
N ALA A 23 4.69 5.79 11.58
CA ALA A 23 4.07 4.48 11.41
C ALA A 23 5.13 3.38 11.25
N ASN A 24 6.19 3.64 10.49
CA ASN A 24 7.30 2.71 10.30
C ASN A 24 8.05 2.45 11.61
N GLU A 25 8.28 3.48 12.43
CA GLU A 25 8.89 3.33 13.76
C GLU A 25 8.02 2.47 14.70
N GLN A 26 6.69 2.63 14.64
CA GLN A 26 5.78 1.75 15.39
C GLN A 26 5.82 0.31 14.88
N ILE A 27 5.92 0.12 13.57
CA ILE A 27 6.02 -1.21 12.94
C ILE A 27 7.34 -1.88 13.33
N GLU A 28 8.47 -1.17 13.33
CA GLU A 28 9.76 -1.72 13.77
C GLU A 28 9.73 -2.16 15.23
N LYS A 29 9.19 -1.34 16.14
CA LYS A 29 9.03 -1.73 17.55
C LYS A 29 8.14 -2.95 17.71
N PHE A 30 7.08 -3.04 16.92
CA PHE A 30 6.23 -4.23 16.92
C PHE A 30 7.01 -5.46 16.47
N TYR A 31 7.79 -5.36 15.40
CA TYR A 31 8.65 -6.46 14.94
C TYR A 31 9.66 -6.87 15.99
N GLU A 32 10.34 -5.92 16.63
CA GLU A 32 11.32 -6.19 17.68
C GLU A 32 10.72 -6.99 18.84
N ILE A 33 9.57 -6.53 19.37
CA ILE A 33 8.82 -7.25 20.41
C ILE A 33 8.38 -8.64 19.90
N PHE A 34 7.90 -8.73 18.66
CA PHE A 34 7.45 -9.99 18.08
C PHE A 34 8.58 -11.01 17.89
N THR A 35 9.79 -10.55 17.52
CA THR A 35 10.99 -11.38 17.43
C THR A 35 11.52 -11.77 18.81
N ASP A 36 11.52 -10.86 19.78
CA ASP A 36 11.96 -11.13 21.16
C ASP A 36 11.01 -12.12 21.86
N MET A 37 9.71 -11.99 21.59
CA MET A 37 8.69 -12.92 22.09
C MET A 37 8.79 -14.34 21.51
N SER A 38 9.72 -14.61 20.58
CA SER A 38 10.12 -15.93 20.05
C SER A 38 9.05 -17.01 20.25
N PHE A 39 7.89 -16.82 19.62
CA PHE A 39 6.85 -17.83 19.63
C PHE A 39 7.38 -19.05 18.89
N GLU A 40 7.33 -20.22 19.53
CA GLU A 40 7.55 -21.53 18.88
C GLU A 40 6.55 -21.79 17.73
N ILE A 41 5.58 -20.89 17.55
CA ILE A 41 4.51 -20.91 16.56
C ILE A 41 4.96 -20.06 15.37
N SER A 42 4.92 -20.63 14.17
CA SER A 42 5.26 -19.87 12.96
C SER A 42 4.29 -18.70 12.75
N PHE A 43 4.74 -17.63 12.10
CA PHE A 43 3.86 -16.49 11.78
C PHE A 43 2.57 -16.93 11.06
N THR A 44 2.69 -17.91 10.15
CA THR A 44 1.56 -18.54 9.46
C THR A 44 0.57 -19.21 10.42
N ASP A 45 1.06 -19.93 11.41
CA ASP A 45 0.22 -20.60 12.40
C ASP A 45 -0.47 -19.58 13.32
N ALA A 46 0.25 -18.52 13.72
CA ALA A 46 -0.33 -17.42 14.49
C ALA A 46 -1.45 -16.71 13.72
N LEU A 47 -1.28 -16.47 12.42
CA LEU A 47 -2.29 -15.89 11.56
C LEU A 47 -3.55 -16.77 11.44
N ILE A 48 -3.38 -18.09 11.35
CA ILE A 48 -4.48 -19.06 11.32
C ILE A 48 -5.23 -19.07 12.66
N LEU A 49 -4.51 -18.95 13.77
CA LEU A 49 -5.07 -18.93 15.12
C LEU A 49 -5.76 -17.62 15.50
N MET A 50 -5.63 -16.55 14.70
CA MET A 50 -6.23 -15.25 14.95
C MET A 50 -7.42 -15.01 14.00
N PRO A 51 -8.68 -15.20 14.45
CA PRO A 51 -9.86 -15.08 13.58
C PRO A 51 -10.05 -13.67 12.98
N LYS A 52 -9.56 -12.63 13.66
CA LYS A 52 -9.59 -11.24 13.17
C LYS A 52 -8.59 -11.00 12.03
N PHE A 53 -7.51 -11.79 11.99
CA PHE A 53 -6.51 -11.69 10.94
C PHE A 53 -6.94 -12.44 9.68
N ASP A 54 -7.64 -13.57 9.81
CA ASP A 54 -8.20 -14.30 8.66
C ASP A 54 -9.11 -13.41 7.79
N SER A 55 -10.06 -12.70 8.39
CA SER A 55 -10.97 -11.81 7.65
C SER A 55 -10.26 -10.62 7.02
N THR A 56 -9.29 -10.03 7.73
CA THR A 56 -8.48 -8.92 7.23
C THR A 56 -7.56 -9.35 6.09
N LEU A 57 -6.96 -10.53 6.20
CA LEU A 57 -6.09 -11.10 5.17
C LEU A 57 -6.90 -11.43 3.90
N LYS A 58 -8.08 -12.03 4.04
CA LYS A 58 -9.02 -12.25 2.93
C LYS A 58 -9.40 -10.95 2.23
N ALA A 59 -9.70 -9.89 2.99
CA ALA A 59 -10.01 -8.58 2.43
C ALA A 59 -8.81 -7.97 1.69
N LEU A 60 -7.60 -8.09 2.26
CA LEU A 60 -6.37 -7.59 1.64
C LEU A 60 -6.06 -8.29 0.32
N ILE A 61 -6.17 -9.63 0.29
CA ILE A 61 -5.97 -10.44 -0.92
C ILE A 61 -6.98 -10.04 -2.00
N GLY A 62 -8.27 -10.00 -1.66
CA GLY A 62 -9.32 -9.61 -2.60
C GLY A 62 -9.16 -8.17 -3.12
N ASN A 63 -8.69 -7.24 -2.28
CA ASN A 63 -8.41 -5.87 -2.71
C ASN A 63 -7.22 -5.80 -3.66
N LYS A 64 -6.17 -6.60 -3.43
CA LYS A 64 -5.00 -6.70 -4.33
C LYS A 64 -5.41 -7.21 -5.71
N GLU A 65 -6.26 -8.23 -5.76
CA GLU A 65 -6.79 -8.79 -7.01
C GLU A 65 -7.62 -7.76 -7.77
N LYS A 66 -8.57 -7.08 -7.10
CA LYS A 66 -9.34 -5.99 -7.71
C LYS A 66 -8.47 -4.85 -8.24
N LEU A 67 -7.45 -4.44 -7.49
CA LEU A 67 -6.51 -3.41 -7.94
C LEU A 67 -5.75 -3.87 -9.18
N SER A 68 -5.35 -5.15 -9.22
CA SER A 68 -4.70 -5.74 -10.40
C SER A 68 -5.64 -5.83 -11.60
N GLU A 69 -6.92 -6.11 -11.41
CA GLU A 69 -7.93 -6.13 -12.47
C GLU A 69 -8.16 -4.72 -13.03
N MET A 70 -8.27 -3.72 -12.15
CA MET A 70 -8.37 -2.32 -12.54
C MET A 70 -7.15 -1.85 -13.32
N ALA A 71 -5.94 -2.27 -12.91
CA ALA A 71 -4.71 -1.95 -13.63
C ALA A 71 -4.63 -2.63 -15.01
N ARG A 72 -5.28 -3.77 -15.19
CA ARG A 72 -5.36 -4.51 -16.47
C ARG A 72 -6.48 -4.03 -17.38
N THR A 73 -7.51 -3.39 -16.83
CA THR A 73 -8.61 -2.85 -17.61
C THR A 73 -8.12 -1.58 -18.31
N PRO A 74 -7.98 -1.56 -19.64
CA PRO A 74 -7.60 -0.34 -20.35
C PRO A 74 -8.68 0.73 -20.13
N MET A 75 -8.29 2.00 -20.24
CA MET A 75 -9.24 3.12 -20.21
C MET A 75 -10.45 2.78 -21.09
N ASN A 76 -11.65 2.85 -20.51
CA ASN A 76 -12.89 2.54 -21.22
C ASN A 76 -12.97 3.33 -22.54
N GLU A 77 -13.68 2.81 -23.54
CA GLU A 77 -13.80 3.45 -24.87
C GLU A 77 -14.20 4.93 -24.78
N HIS A 78 -15.04 5.29 -23.81
CA HIS A 78 -15.48 6.66 -23.58
C HIS A 78 -14.34 7.58 -23.11
N CYS A 79 -13.40 7.08 -22.32
CA CYS A 79 -12.26 7.86 -21.82
C CYS A 79 -11.15 7.91 -22.89
N SER A 80 -10.96 6.82 -23.63
CA SER A 80 -10.07 6.76 -24.80
C SER A 80 -10.50 7.71 -25.91
N THR A 81 -11.79 7.79 -26.23
CA THR A 81 -12.35 8.75 -27.21
C THR A 81 -12.19 10.20 -26.77
N VAL A 82 -12.40 10.51 -25.48
CA VAL A 82 -12.19 11.86 -24.95
C VAL A 82 -10.71 12.28 -24.99
N ILE A 83 -9.78 11.36 -24.74
CA ILE A 83 -8.34 11.65 -24.88
C ILE A 83 -7.97 11.86 -26.36
N LEU A 84 -8.40 10.97 -27.25
CA LEU A 84 -8.13 11.09 -28.69
C LEU A 84 -8.70 12.39 -29.28
N ASN A 85 -9.90 12.80 -28.86
CA ASN A 85 -10.53 14.04 -29.33
C ASN A 85 -9.87 15.32 -28.77
N LYS A 86 -9.03 15.22 -27.74
CA LYS A 86 -8.36 16.36 -27.10
C LYS A 86 -6.87 16.48 -27.45
N LEU A 87 -6.31 15.52 -28.18
CA LEU A 87 -4.96 15.63 -28.73
C LEU A 87 -5.07 16.27 -30.13
N PRO A 88 -4.36 17.38 -30.40
CA PRO A 88 -4.39 18.05 -31.70
C PRO A 88 -3.76 17.19 -32.81
#